data_AF-A0AAU5LTF9-F1
#
_entry.id   AF-A0AAU5LTF9-F1
#
_cell.length_a   1.000
_cell.length_b   1.000
_cell.length_c   1.000
_cell.angle_alpha   90.00
_cell.angle_beta   90.00
_cell.angle_gamma   90.00
#
_symmetry.space_group_name_H-M   'P 1'
#
loop_
_entity.id
_entity.type
_entity.pdbx_description
1 polymer ?
#
loop_
_entity_poly.entity_id
_entity_poly.type
_entity_poly.pdbx_seq_one_letter_code
_entity_poly.pdbx_strand_id
1 'polypeptide(L)'
;MTDLVTQAAWVLVAAFVLSLAYELYRATAKAGTSPHDSVASFVKNNAALYVVAALVIVLLFAGFGWAPWVGLIFSAVVAAASILYYNPKILLERDPGIVDWFEDLVFTSLVFLAMALLLYQVLGVTLRP
;
A
#
# COMPACT_ATOMS: atom_id res chain seq x y z
N MET A 1 9.27 -20.66 -12.53
CA MET A 1 9.59 -19.77 -11.39
C MET A 1 9.05 -18.40 -11.74
N THR A 2 8.10 -17.88 -10.97
CA THR A 2 7.57 -16.52 -11.17
C THR A 2 8.64 -15.49 -10.81
N ASP A 3 8.88 -14.54 -11.69
CA ASP A 3 9.81 -13.42 -11.49
C ASP A 3 9.47 -12.64 -10.21
N LEU A 4 10.47 -12.25 -9.42
CA LEU A 4 10.29 -11.55 -8.13
C LEU A 4 9.51 -10.24 -8.32
N VAL A 5 9.71 -9.56 -9.45
CA VAL A 5 8.96 -8.35 -9.83
C VAL A 5 7.48 -8.65 -9.98
N THR A 6 7.14 -9.76 -10.65
CA THR A 6 5.74 -10.16 -10.86
C THR A 6 5.07 -10.52 -9.53
N GLN A 7 5.78 -11.21 -8.64
CA GLN A 7 5.28 -11.51 -7.29
C GLN A 7 5.05 -10.23 -6.48
N ALA A 8 6.02 -9.32 -6.49
CA ALA A 8 5.89 -8.03 -5.81
C ALA A 8 4.72 -7.20 -6.37
N ALA A 9 4.52 -7.18 -7.69
CA ALA A 9 3.40 -6.48 -8.33
C ALA A 9 2.06 -7.04 -7.84
N TRP A 10 1.90 -8.36 -7.76
CA TRP A 10 0.69 -8.99 -7.22
C TRP A 10 0.48 -8.71 -5.74
N VAL A 11 1.55 -8.69 -4.93
CA VAL A 11 1.45 -8.29 -3.51
C VAL A 11 1.00 -6.83 -3.39
N LEU A 12 1.51 -5.92 -4.22
CA LEU A 12 1.07 -4.52 -4.27
C LEU A 12 -0.37 -4.38 -4.75
N VAL A 13 -0.83 -5.21 -5.70
CA VAL A 13 -2.25 -5.28 -6.07
C VAL A 13 -3.11 -5.67 -4.86
N ALA A 14 -2.71 -6.69 -4.10
CA ALA A 14 -3.44 -7.11 -2.91
C ALA A 14 -3.51 -5.98 -1.85
N ALA A 15 -2.38 -5.31 -1.59
CA ALA A 15 -2.33 -4.17 -0.69
C ALA A 15 -3.21 -3.01 -1.17
N PHE A 16 -3.15 -2.69 -2.47
CA PHE A 16 -3.97 -1.66 -3.10
C PHE A 16 -5.46 -1.93 -2.96
N VAL A 17 -5.90 -3.16 -3.27
CA VAL A 17 -7.31 -3.54 -3.21
C VAL A 17 -7.81 -3.54 -1.77
N LEU A 18 -7.02 -4.07 -0.84
CA LEU A 18 -7.34 -4.05 0.60
C LEU A 18 -7.56 -2.61 1.08
N SER A 19 -6.58 -1.73 0.83
CA SER A 19 -6.63 -0.34 1.27
C SER A 19 -7.81 0.42 0.63
N LEU A 20 -8.04 0.21 -0.68
CA LEU A 20 -9.15 0.86 -1.38
C LEU A 20 -10.51 0.42 -0.83
N ALA A 21 -10.68 -0.89 -0.61
CA ALA A 21 -11.91 -1.43 -0.03
C ALA A 21 -12.14 -0.89 1.39
N TYR A 22 -11.08 -0.76 2.18
CA TYR A 22 -11.14 -0.21 3.53
C TYR A 22 -11.49 1.28 3.54
N GLU A 23 -10.86 2.10 2.70
CA GLU A 23 -11.18 3.53 2.60
C GLU A 23 -12.63 3.74 2.10
N LEU A 24 -13.12 2.91 1.17
CA LEU A 24 -14.52 2.93 0.75
C LEU A 24 -15.47 2.51 1.88
N TYR A 25 -15.12 1.48 2.64
CA TYR A 25 -15.87 1.08 3.84
C TYR A 25 -15.92 2.23 4.86
N ARG A 26 -14.79 2.87 5.17
CA ARG A 26 -14.73 4.01 6.09
C ARG A 26 -15.56 5.20 5.58
N ALA A 27 -15.42 5.54 4.29
CA ALA A 27 -16.14 6.65 3.68
C ALA A 27 -17.66 6.44 3.58
N THR A 28 -18.15 5.20 3.73
CA THR A 28 -19.58 4.86 3.64
C THR A 28 -20.16 4.44 4.98
N ALA A 29 -19.70 3.33 5.55
CA ALA A 29 -20.24 2.75 6.78
C ALA A 29 -19.80 3.49 8.05
N LYS A 30 -18.69 4.23 7.99
CA LYS A 30 -18.17 5.07 9.09
C LYS A 30 -18.23 6.56 8.74
N ALA A 31 -19.04 6.95 7.76
CA ALA A 31 -19.15 8.33 7.34
C ALA A 31 -19.50 9.25 8.51
N GLY A 32 -18.68 10.28 8.74
CA GLY A 32 -18.87 11.26 9.81
C GLY A 32 -18.37 10.85 11.19
N THR A 33 -17.74 9.68 11.37
CA THR A 33 -17.11 9.33 12.66
C THR A 33 -15.83 10.13 12.91
N SER A 34 -15.09 10.48 11.86
CA SER A 34 -13.92 11.36 11.93
C SER A 34 -13.87 12.30 10.70
N PRO A 35 -13.06 13.38 10.73
CA PRO A 35 -12.82 14.24 9.57
C PRO A 35 -12.25 13.51 8.35
N HIS A 36 -11.70 12.32 8.57
CA HIS A 36 -11.08 11.48 7.54
C HIS A 36 -12.10 10.56 6.85
N ASP A 37 -13.30 10.38 7.42
CA ASP A 37 -14.30 9.41 6.95
C ASP A 37 -15.34 10.07 6.04
N SER A 38 -14.89 10.52 4.88
CA SER A 38 -15.79 11.00 3.83
C SER A 38 -15.18 10.82 2.45
N VAL A 39 -16.05 10.64 1.44
CA VAL A 39 -15.62 10.57 0.04
C VAL A 39 -14.85 11.84 -0.37
N ALA A 40 -15.27 13.01 0.13
CA ALA A 40 -14.57 14.26 -0.13
C ALA A 40 -13.14 14.28 0.46
N SER A 41 -12.98 13.79 1.69
CA SER A 41 -11.66 13.68 2.34
C SER A 41 -10.76 12.68 1.63
N PHE A 42 -11.31 11.52 1.24
CA PHE A 42 -10.61 10.52 0.43
C PHE A 42 -10.10 11.10 -0.90
N VAL A 43 -10.98 11.77 -1.66
CA VAL A 43 -10.61 12.36 -2.95
C VAL A 43 -9.55 13.44 -2.78
N LYS A 44 -9.68 14.29 -1.76
CA LYS A 44 -8.76 15.40 -1.53
C LYS A 44 -7.38 14.95 -1.06
N ASN A 45 -7.32 13.96 -0.17
CA ASN A 45 -6.08 13.62 0.53
C ASN A 45 -5.40 12.36 -0.02
N ASN A 46 -6.16 11.40 -0.55
CA ASN A 46 -5.66 10.06 -0.84
C ASN A 46 -5.67 9.70 -2.34
N ALA A 47 -6.56 10.30 -3.16
CA ALA A 47 -6.70 9.90 -4.57
C ALA A 47 -5.40 9.94 -5.37
N ALA A 48 -4.55 10.96 -5.14
CA ALA A 48 -3.25 11.06 -5.80
C ALA A 48 -2.34 9.86 -5.49
N LEU A 49 -2.33 9.39 -4.22
CA LEU A 49 -1.55 8.23 -3.82
C LEU A 49 -2.04 6.95 -4.50
N TYR A 50 -3.36 6.77 -4.63
CA TYR A 50 -3.92 5.62 -5.35
C TYR A 50 -3.57 5.64 -6.84
N VAL A 51 -3.60 6.81 -7.49
CA VAL A 51 -3.15 6.93 -8.89
C VAL A 51 -1.68 6.56 -9.02
N VAL A 52 -0.82 7.08 -8.14
CA VAL A 52 0.61 6.75 -8.13
C VAL A 52 0.82 5.24 -7.90
N ALA A 53 0.13 4.66 -6.92
CA ALA A 53 0.20 3.23 -6.63
C ALA A 53 -0.18 2.38 -7.85
N ALA A 54 -1.28 2.72 -8.52
CA ALA A 54 -1.73 2.04 -9.73
C ALA A 54 -0.69 2.15 -10.87
N LEU A 55 -0.09 3.33 -11.06
CA LEU A 55 0.96 3.52 -12.06
C LEU A 55 2.20 2.66 -11.77
N VAL A 56 2.63 2.61 -10.50
CA VAL A 56 3.76 1.76 -10.08
C VAL A 56 3.48 0.30 -10.38
N ILE A 57 2.29 -0.19 -10.02
CA ILE A 57 1.87 -1.57 -10.31
C ILE A 57 1.91 -1.87 -11.82
N VAL A 58 1.37 -0.97 -12.64
CA VAL A 58 1.38 -1.12 -14.12
C VAL A 58 2.81 -1.16 -14.64
N LEU A 59 3.70 -0.30 -14.15
CA LEU A 59 5.10 -0.27 -14.57
C LEU A 59 5.84 -1.56 -14.23
N LEU A 60 5.56 -2.16 -13.07
CA LEU A 60 6.13 -3.46 -12.68
C LEU A 60 5.64 -4.58 -13.60
N PHE A 61 4.35 -4.61 -13.94
CA PHE A 61 3.82 -5.60 -14.90
C PHE A 61 4.31 -5.37 -16.33
N ALA A 62 4.56 -4.12 -16.73
CA ALA A 62 5.08 -3.79 -18.05
C ALA A 62 6.55 -4.20 -18.24
N GLY A 63 7.25 -4.61 -17.18
CA GLY A 63 8.60 -5.18 -17.26
C GLY A 63 9.69 -4.16 -17.62
N PHE A 64 9.48 -2.87 -17.34
CA PHE A 64 10.53 -1.87 -17.53
C PHE A 64 11.70 -2.16 -16.59
N GLY A 65 12.93 -2.16 -17.11
CA GLY A 65 14.13 -2.52 -16.32
C GLY A 65 14.40 -1.63 -15.10
N TRP A 66 13.88 -0.39 -15.08
CA TRP A 66 13.99 0.54 -13.95
C TRP A 66 12.78 0.48 -13.00
N ALA A 67 11.68 -0.19 -13.35
CA ALA A 67 10.48 -0.25 -12.53
C ALA A 67 10.70 -0.85 -11.13
N PRO A 68 11.57 -1.88 -10.92
CA PRO A 68 11.82 -2.40 -9.58
C PRO A 68 12.36 -1.37 -8.60
N TRP A 69 13.21 -0.43 -9.06
CA TRP A 69 13.70 0.67 -8.24
C TRP A 69 12.57 1.62 -7.81
N VAL A 70 11.68 1.95 -8.74
CA VAL A 70 10.54 2.82 -8.46
C VAL A 70 9.57 2.15 -7.50
N GLY A 71 9.25 0.87 -7.70
CA GLY A 71 8.43 0.10 -6.77
C GLY A 71 9.06 -0.02 -5.38
N LEU A 72 10.38 -0.19 -5.30
CA LEU A 72 11.11 -0.26 -4.04
C LEU A 72 11.02 1.05 -3.26
N ILE A 73 11.32 2.18 -3.91
CA ILE A 73 11.23 3.51 -3.31
C ILE A 73 9.79 3.80 -2.87
N PHE A 74 8.82 3.51 -3.74
CA PHE A 74 7.40 3.67 -3.42
C PHE A 74 7.01 2.86 -2.17
N SER A 75 7.36 1.58 -2.12
CA SER A 75 7.04 0.71 -0.98
C SER A 75 7.70 1.19 0.31
N ALA A 76 8.95 1.65 0.24
CA ALA A 76 9.67 2.21 1.39
C ALA A 76 9.01 3.50 1.91
N VAL A 77 8.62 4.41 1.01
CA VAL A 77 7.92 5.64 1.37
C VAL A 77 6.55 5.34 1.98
N VAL A 78 5.79 4.41 1.41
CA VAL A 78 4.47 4.00 1.94
C VAL A 78 4.62 3.35 3.31
N ALA A 79 5.57 2.43 3.50
CA ALA A 79 5.82 1.80 4.80
C ALA A 79 6.24 2.84 5.85
N ALA A 80 7.11 3.78 5.50
CA ALA A 80 7.51 4.86 6.39
C ALA A 80 6.34 5.79 6.74
N ALA A 81 5.50 6.15 5.75
CA ALA A 81 4.30 6.94 5.98
C ALA A 81 3.30 6.21 6.89
N SER A 82 3.15 4.89 6.74
CA SER A 82 2.29 4.09 7.61
C SER A 82 2.74 4.17 9.07
N ILE A 83 4.01 3.83 9.32
CA ILE A 83 4.58 3.72 10.67
C ILE A 83 4.73 5.08 11.35
N LEU A 84 5.25 6.08 10.62
CA LEU A 84 5.66 7.35 11.22
C LEU A 84 4.55 8.40 11.25
N TYR A 85 3.51 8.24 10.43
CA TYR A 85 2.47 9.26 10.29
C TYR A 85 1.05 8.69 10.41
N TYR A 86 0.69 7.68 9.63
CA TYR A 86 -0.68 7.17 9.64
C TYR A 86 -1.04 6.54 10.99
N ASN A 87 -0.26 5.57 11.47
CA ASN A 87 -0.51 4.84 12.71
C ASN A 87 -0.55 5.75 13.95
N PRO A 88 0.46 6.61 14.20
CA PRO A 88 0.48 7.42 15.42
C PRO A 88 -0.47 8.61 15.37
N LYS A 89 -1.03 8.96 14.21
CA LYS A 89 -1.86 10.17 14.07
C LYS A 89 -3.23 9.87 13.48
N ILE A 90 -3.29 9.53 12.19
CA ILE A 90 -4.58 9.38 11.48
C ILE A 90 -5.40 8.22 12.05
N LEU A 91 -4.77 7.07 12.29
CA LEU A 91 -5.46 5.90 12.80
C LEU A 91 -6.06 6.15 14.19
N LEU A 92 -5.34 6.87 15.07
CA LEU A 92 -5.84 7.25 16.38
C LEU A 92 -6.94 8.32 16.33
N GLU A 93 -6.82 9.30 15.43
CA GLU A 93 -7.87 10.30 15.17
C GLU A 93 -9.16 9.69 14.60
N ARG A 94 -9.06 8.47 14.05
CA ARG A 94 -10.17 7.72 13.43
C ARG A 94 -11.00 6.88 14.42
N ASP A 95 -10.69 6.94 15.72
CA ASP A 95 -11.27 6.11 16.80
C ASP A 95 -11.32 4.62 16.40
N PRO A 96 -10.15 3.96 16.32
CA PRO A 96 -9.99 2.72 15.58
C PRO A 96 -10.63 1.53 16.30
N GLY A 97 -11.42 0.76 15.57
CA GLY A 97 -11.91 -0.55 15.98
C GLY A 97 -10.95 -1.67 15.55
N ILE A 98 -11.34 -2.90 15.86
CA ILE A 98 -10.54 -4.11 15.55
C ILE A 98 -10.26 -4.24 14.04
N VAL A 99 -11.23 -3.87 13.20
CA VAL A 99 -11.08 -3.93 11.73
C VAL A 99 -10.01 -2.96 11.25
N ASP A 100 -9.94 -1.77 11.82
CA ASP A 100 -8.95 -0.74 11.45
C ASP A 100 -7.53 -1.20 11.81
N TRP A 101 -7.35 -1.82 12.98
CA TRP A 101 -6.06 -2.41 13.38
C TRP A 101 -5.65 -3.61 12.53
N PHE A 102 -6.61 -4.48 12.19
CA PHE A 102 -6.33 -5.62 11.33
C PHE A 102 -5.93 -5.18 9.93
N GLU A 103 -6.66 -4.21 9.37
CA GLU A 103 -6.35 -3.67 8.04
C GLU A 103 -4.96 -3.06 8.01
N ASP A 104 -4.63 -2.18 8.96
CA ASP A 104 -3.32 -1.54 9.02
C ASP A 104 -2.18 -2.56 9.11
N LEU A 105 -2.33 -3.57 9.97
CA LEU A 105 -1.32 -4.62 10.14
C LEU A 105 -1.13 -5.43 8.85
N VAL A 106 -2.22 -5.84 8.20
CA VAL A 106 -2.15 -6.64 6.96
C VAL A 106 -1.62 -5.80 5.81
N PHE A 107 -2.12 -4.57 5.63
CA PHE A 107 -1.66 -3.63 4.61
C PHE A 107 -0.16 -3.38 4.75
N THR A 108 0.28 -2.97 5.94
CA THR A 108 1.68 -2.68 6.22
C THR A 108 2.56 -3.91 5.97
N SER A 109 2.12 -5.11 6.40
CA SER A 109 2.85 -6.36 6.16
C SER A 109 3.00 -6.69 4.67
N LEU A 110 1.95 -6.46 3.87
CA LEU A 110 2.00 -6.66 2.42
C LEU A 110 2.97 -5.68 1.75
N VAL A 111 2.98 -4.41 2.18
CA VAL A 111 3.94 -3.41 1.67
C VAL A 111 5.38 -3.81 2.01
N PHE A 112 5.65 -4.29 3.23
CA PHE A 112 6.96 -4.83 3.60
C PHE A 112 7.37 -6.04 2.76
N LEU A 113 6.43 -6.96 2.51
CA LEU A 113 6.68 -8.13 1.68
C LEU A 113 7.04 -7.73 0.24
N ALA A 114 6.27 -6.83 -0.37
CA ALA A 114 6.59 -6.30 -1.71
C ALA A 114 7.95 -5.60 -1.73
N MET A 115 8.24 -4.78 -0.72
CA MET A 115 9.53 -4.11 -0.57
C MET A 115 10.69 -5.11 -0.50
N ALA A 116 10.56 -6.20 0.27
CA ALA A 116 11.59 -7.23 0.38
C ALA A 116 11.83 -7.96 -0.94
N LEU A 117 10.76 -8.33 -1.66
CA LEU A 117 10.84 -8.98 -2.97
C LEU A 117 11.55 -8.06 -3.99
N LEU A 118 11.20 -6.77 -4.02
CA LEU A 118 11.84 -5.79 -4.91
C LEU A 118 13.29 -5.52 -4.51
N LEU A 119 13.61 -5.51 -3.22
CA LEU A 119 14.97 -5.40 -2.73
C LEU A 119 15.82 -6.59 -3.20
N TYR A 120 15.32 -7.81 -3.07
CA TYR A 120 16.02 -9.00 -3.58
C TYR A 120 16.23 -8.95 -5.09
N GLN A 121 15.22 -8.52 -5.84
CA GLN A 121 15.37 -8.32 -7.28
C GLN A 121 16.48 -7.31 -7.60
N VAL A 122 16.47 -6.15 -6.94
CA VAL A 122 17.45 -5.08 -7.16
C VAL A 122 18.87 -5.52 -6.79
N LEU A 123 19.01 -6.33 -5.74
CA LEU A 123 20.30 -6.89 -5.31
C LEU A 123 20.75 -8.09 -6.17
N GLY A 124 19.93 -8.56 -7.12
CA GLY A 124 20.21 -9.75 -7.93
C GLY A 124 20.17 -11.06 -7.13
N VAL A 125 19.49 -11.07 -5.98
CA VAL A 125 19.34 -12.25 -5.12
C VAL A 125 18.13 -13.05 -5.59
N THR A 126 18.32 -14.36 -5.78
CA THR A 126 17.23 -15.27 -6.16
C THR A 126 16.74 -16.05 -4.95
N LEU A 127 15.41 -16.18 -4.80
CA LEU A 127 14.81 -17.05 -3.80
C LEU A 127 14.77 -18.47 -4.36
N ARG A 128 15.41 -19.42 -3.66
CA ARG A 128 15.31 -20.85 -3.97
C ARG A 128 14.22 -21.48 -3.08
N PRO A 129 13.35 -22.33 -3.63
CA PRO A 129 12.38 -23.09 -2.85
C PRO A 129 13.07 -24.10 -1.92
#